data_AF-A0A8J3MXZ8-F1
#
_entry.id   AF-A0A8J3MXZ8-F1
#
_cell.length_a   1.000
_cell.length_b   1.000
_cell.length_c   1.000
_cell.angle_alpha   90.00
_cell.angle_beta   90.00
_cell.angle_gamma   90.00
#
_symmetry.space_group_name_H-M   'P 1'
#
loop_
_entity.id
_entity.type
_entity.pdbx_description
1 polymer ?
#
loop_
_entity_poly.entity_id
_entity_poly.type
_entity_poly.pdbx_seq_one_letter_code
_entity_poly.pdbx_strand_id
1 'polypeptide(L)' 'MNCPICNQPMEIWQTMITHSKEGKQFDHKRFVCKKDDVWARLEIPLEASPQAQQQSSQA' A
#
# COMPACT_ATOMS: atom_id res chain seq x y z
N MET A 1 -4.40 -6.06 5.37
CA MET A 1 -4.40 -5.64 6.80
C MET A 1 -5.79 -5.84 7.37
N ASN A 2 -5.93 -5.99 8.69
CA ASN A 2 -7.24 -6.17 9.35
C ASN A 2 -7.75 -4.85 9.94
N CYS A 3 -9.07 -4.68 9.99
CA CYS A 3 -9.72 -3.54 10.64
C CYS A 3 -9.48 -3.60 12.16
N PRO A 4 -9.02 -2.52 12.81
CA PRO A 4 -8.78 -2.52 14.26
C PRO A 4 -10.06 -2.62 15.10
N ILE A 5 -11.24 -2.44 14.51
CA ILE A 5 -12.53 -2.48 15.21
C ILE A 5 -13.15 -3.88 15.13
N CYS A 6 -13.51 -4.34 13.93
CA CYS A 6 -14.15 -5.65 13.76
C CYS A 6 -13.18 -6.81 13.50
N ASN A 7 -11.87 -6.55 13.40
CA ASN A 7 -10.81 -7.52 13.06
C ASN A 7 -11.00 -8.24 11.71
N GLN A 8 -11.89 -7.76 10.84
CA GLN A 8 -12.08 -8.33 9.50
C GLN A 8 -11.03 -7.80 8.51
N PRO A 9 -10.70 -8.57 7.46
CA PRO A 9 -9.81 -8.09 6.39
C PRO A 9 -10.35 -6.81 5.75
N MET A 10 -9.46 -5.83 5.52
CA MET A 10 -9.78 -4.61 4.79
C MET A 10 -9.45 -4.75 3.31
N GLU A 11 -10.25 -4.14 2.45
CA GLU A 11 -10.04 -4.11 1.00
C GLU A 11 -9.14 -2.93 0.60
N ILE A 12 -8.31 -3.10 -0.42
CA ILE A 12 -7.57 -1.99 -1.02
C ILE A 12 -8.56 -1.17 -1.84
N TRP A 13 -8.68 0.11 -1.51
CA TRP A 13 -9.50 1.07 -2.23
C TRP A 13 -8.70 1.79 -3.32
N GLN A 14 -7.44 2.14 -3.05
CA GLN A 14 -6.58 2.83 -4.00
C GLN A 14 -5.12 2.46 -3.80
N THR A 15 -4.41 2.37 -4.92
CA THR A 15 -2.95 2.27 -4.97
C THR A 15 -2.41 3.44 -5.80
N MET A 16 -1.34 4.07 -5.34
CA MET A 16 -0.71 5.22 -6.00
C MET A 16 0.79 5.20 -5.75
N ILE A 17 1.58 5.49 -6.78
CA ILE A 17 3.01 5.78 -6.61
C ILE A 17 3.19 7.28 -6.45
N THR A 18 3.96 7.70 -5.45
CA THR A 18 4.32 9.10 -5.24
C THR A 18 5.82 9.31 -5.13
N HIS A 19 6.27 10.55 -5.28
CA HIS A 19 7.66 10.94 -5.16
C HIS A 19 7.83 11.95 -4.03
N SER A 20 8.83 11.73 -3.18
CA SER A 20 9.28 12.76 -2.24
C SER A 20 10.02 13.88 -2.96
N LYS A 21 10.26 14.99 -2.26
CA LYS A 21 11.11 16.10 -2.74
C LYS A 21 12.54 15.67 -3.08
N GLU A 22 13.03 14.59 -2.45
CA GLU A 22 14.35 14.00 -2.71
C GLU A 22 14.35 13.00 -3.88
N GLY A 23 13.21 12.81 -4.57
CA GLY A 23 13.08 11.87 -5.68
C GLY A 23 12.81 10.42 -5.30
N LYS A 24 12.82 10.07 -4.00
CA LYS A 24 12.46 8.71 -3.53
C LYS A 24 11.01 8.38 -3.88
N GLN A 25 10.77 7.17 -4.36
CA GLN A 25 9.45 6.69 -4.75
C GLN A 25 8.79 5.86 -3.65
N PHE A 26 7.49 6.02 -3.49
CA PHE A 26 6.70 5.33 -2.47
C PHE A 26 5.43 4.73 -3.06
N ASP A 27 5.15 3.48 -2.71
CA ASP A 27 3.88 2.81 -2.96
C ASP A 27 2.90 3.12 -1.82
N HIS A 28 1.88 3.91 -2.13
CA HIS A 28 0.82 4.27 -1.21
C HIS A 28 -0.41 3.41 -1.47
N LYS A 29 -0.83 2.66 -0.46
CA LYS A 29 -2.07 1.87 -0.47
C LYS A 29 -3.04 2.44 0.55
N ARG A 30 -4.27 2.70 0.11
CA ARG A 30 -5.39 3.08 0.97
C ARG A 30 -6.33 1.90 1.09
N PHE A 31 -6.64 1.52 2.32
CA PHE A 31 -7.54 0.42 2.65
C PHE A 31 -8.82 0.98 3.27
N VAL A 32 -9.93 0.29 3.03
CA VAL A 32 -11.23 0.62 3.62
C VAL A 32 -11.88 -0.63 4.21
N CYS A 33 -12.46 -0.47 5.40
CA CYS A 33 -13.38 -1.44 5.99
C CYS A 33 -14.81 -0.95 5.70
N LYS A 34 -15.53 -1.64 4.82
CA LYS A 34 -16.91 -1.26 4.44
C LYS A 34 -17.93 -1.40 5.57
N LYS A 35 -17.61 -2.19 6.60
CA LYS A 35 -18.51 -2.46 7.73
C LYS A 35 -18.50 -1.32 8.76
N ASP A 36 -17.30 -0.91 9.17
CA ASP A 36 -17.12 0.09 10.24
C ASP A 36 -16.72 1.47 9.69
N ASP A 37 -16.67 1.62 8.35
CA ASP A 37 -16.20 2.80 7.62
C ASP A 37 -14.82 3.29 8.10
N VAL A 38 -13.92 2.35 8.41
CA VAL A 38 -12.55 2.64 8.85
C VAL A 38 -11.63 2.71 7.64
N TRP A 39 -10.74 3.70 7.64
CA TRP A 39 -9.75 3.92 6.60
C TRP A 39 -8.34 3.76 7.15
N ALA A 40 -7.48 3.14 6.37
CA ALA A 40 -6.07 3.00 6.70
C ALA A 40 -5.18 3.33 5.50
N ARG A 41 -3.97 3.80 5.78
CA ARG A 41 -2.96 4.11 4.77
C ARG A 41 -1.69 3.35 5.08
N LEU A 42 -1.12 2.73 4.05
CA LEU A 42 0.20 2.11 4.08
C LEU A 42 1.09 2.83 3.06
N GLU A 43 2.30 3.14 3.48
CA GLU A 43 3.31 3.79 2.67
C GLU A 43 4.57 2.93 2.73
N ILE A 44 5.00 2.44 1.57
CA ILE A 44 6.16 1.55 1.44
C ILE A 44 7.15 2.21 0.49
N PRO A 45 8.39 2.50 0.92
CA PRO A 45 9.44 2.89 -0.01
C PRO A 45 9.60 1.81 -1.09
N LEU A 46 9.56 2.18 -2.37
CA LEU A 46 9.65 1.21 -3.46
C LEU A 46 11.01 0.47 -3.47
N GLU A 47 12.06 1.12 -2.99
CA GLU A 47 13.38 0.53 -2.74
C GLU A 47 13.34 -0.64 -1.75
N ALA A 48 12.33 -0.66 -0.86
CA ALA A 48 12.11 -1.69 0.15
C ALA A 48 10.94 -2.64 -0.21
N SER A 49 10.30 -2.46 -1.37
CA SER A 49 9.16 -3.29 -1.77
C SER A 49 9.64 -4.60 -2.41
N PRO A 50 9.21 -5.78 -1.93
CA PRO A 50 9.50 -7.07 -2.56
C PRO A 50 9.02 -7.17 -4.01
N GLN A 51 8.10 -6.29 -4.44
CA GLN A 51 7.54 -6.27 -5.78
C GLN A 51 8.48 -5.62 -6.81
N ALA A 52 9.48 -4.85 -6.38
CA ALA A 52 10.52 -4.32 -7.26
C ALA A 52 11.52 -5.41 -7.73
N GLN A 53 11.57 -6.57 -7.06
CA GLN A 53 12.49 -7.67 -7.41
C GLN A 53 11.91 -8.67 -8.42
N GLN A 54 10.62 -8.58 -8.78
CA GLN A 54 9.98 -9.53 -9.71
C GLN A 54 9.86 -9.04 -11.16
N GLN A 55 10.27 -7.80 -11.48
CA GLN A 55 10.24 -7.28 -12.86
C GLN A 55 11.61 -7.27 -13.56
N SER A 56 12.71 -7.57 -12.87
CA SER A 56 14.06 -7.58 -13.44
C SER A 56 14.59 -8.95 -13.85
N SER A 57 13.73 -9.99 -13.89
CA SER A 57 14.13 -11.38 -14.14
C SER A 57 13.49 -12.01 -15.37
N GLN A 58 13.19 -11.22 -16.41
CA GLN A 58 12.87 -11.72 -17.75
C GLN A 58 13.54 -10.82 -18.79
N ALA A 59 14.76 -11.19 -19.17
CA ALA A 59 15.46 -10.79 -20.38
C ALA A 59 16.07 -12.05 -20.99
#